data_AF-A0A925J1U4-F1
#
_entry.id   AF-A0A925J1U4-F1
#
_cell.length_a   1.000
_cell.length_b   1.000
_cell.length_c   1.000
_cell.angle_alpha   90.00
_cell.angle_beta   90.00
_cell.angle_gamma   90.00
#
_symmetry.space_group_name_H-M   'P 1'
#
loop_
_entity.id
_entity.type
_entity.pdbx_description
1 polymer ?
#
loop_
_entity_poly.entity_id
_entity_poly.type
_entity_poly.pdbx_seq_one_letter_code
_entity_poly.pdbx_strand_id
1 'polypeptide(L)'
;MKTIPFRFSFLLALSALALSACRDVTTQVNPSGIAASSFYKNGADADVAINACYDAFQNPERYVLWGDGRSDLFAVTDRSSVTDQQLVNGNLNATNGFAGWGEFFEAINRTNSVLKNVPNIADPGFTARKERILGEAYFLRAMAYFYLVRTFDNVPLILEPYESLSQDFFPKQATPEQVYAQVEADLKAAETRLTDRP
;
A
#
# COMPACT_ATOMS: atom_id res chain seq x y z
N MET A 1 9.33 73.16 13.95
CA MET A 1 8.90 71.91 14.63
C MET A 1 8.20 71.06 13.60
N LYS A 2 8.57 69.77 13.53
CA LYS A 2 8.54 68.92 12.32
C LYS A 2 7.13 68.40 11.97
N THR A 3 6.83 68.34 10.67
CA THR A 3 5.69 67.66 10.03
C THR A 3 5.84 66.13 10.14
N ILE A 4 5.48 65.56 11.29
CA ILE A 4 5.65 64.12 11.59
C ILE A 4 4.36 63.25 11.44
N PRO A 5 3.10 63.74 11.50
CA PRO A 5 1.96 62.83 11.66
C PRO A 5 1.65 61.99 10.41
N PHE A 6 1.93 62.49 9.20
CA PHE A 6 1.61 61.78 7.96
C PHE A 6 2.53 60.58 7.69
N ARG A 7 3.79 60.65 8.14
CA ARG A 7 4.78 59.57 7.98
C ARG A 7 4.52 58.40 8.92
N PHE A 8 3.99 58.67 10.12
CA PHE A 8 3.68 57.64 11.11
C PHE A 8 2.44 56.82 10.71
N SER A 9 1.41 57.47 10.18
CA SER A 9 0.21 56.79 9.65
C SER A 9 0.50 55.93 8.43
N PHE A 10 1.43 56.35 7.56
CA PHE A 10 1.86 55.54 6.40
C PHE A 10 2.63 54.29 6.83
N LEU A 11 3.51 54.40 7.83
CA LEU A 11 4.24 53.26 8.39
C LEU A 11 3.30 52.27 9.11
N LEU A 12 2.26 52.76 9.78
CA LEU A 12 1.25 51.92 10.44
C LEU A 12 0.34 51.19 9.43
N ALA A 13 -0.01 51.84 8.31
CA ALA A 13 -0.75 51.19 7.23
C ALA A 13 0.09 50.14 6.50
N LEU A 14 1.40 50.39 6.34
CA LEU A 14 2.32 49.43 5.72
C LEU A 14 2.59 48.20 6.61
N SER A 15 2.61 48.36 7.94
CA SER A 15 2.70 47.24 8.87
C SER A 15 1.42 46.41 8.94
N ALA A 16 0.25 47.03 8.79
CA ALA A 16 -1.03 46.34 8.70
C ALA A 16 -1.15 45.48 7.42
N LEU A 17 -0.57 45.93 6.29
CA LEU A 17 -0.47 45.14 5.06
C LEU A 17 0.53 43.98 5.15
N ALA A 18 1.55 44.08 6.01
CA ALA A 18 2.51 42.98 6.22
C ALA A 18 1.90 41.80 7.00
N LEU A 19 0.87 42.05 7.82
CA LEU A 19 0.17 41.02 8.60
C LEU A 19 -0.86 40.22 7.79
N SER A 20 -1.28 40.70 6.61
CA SER A 20 -2.20 39.96 5.71
C SER A 20 -1.47 39.09 4.68
N ALA A 21 -0.13 39.20 4.59
CA ALA A 21 0.68 38.41 3.66
C ALA A 21 0.95 36.97 4.15
N CYS A 22 0.81 36.69 5.44
CA CYS A 22 0.82 35.33 5.97
C CYS A 22 -0.55 34.68 5.76
N ARG A 23 -0.83 34.28 4.52
CA ARG A 23 -1.95 33.39 4.22
C ARG A 23 -1.43 31.95 4.10
N ASP A 24 -2.01 31.09 4.92
CA ASP A 24 -2.03 29.64 4.73
C ASP A 24 -0.72 28.83 4.91
N VAL A 25 -0.14 28.89 6.11
CA VAL A 25 0.87 27.89 6.54
C VAL A 25 0.22 26.54 6.88
N THR A 26 -1.08 26.53 7.18
CA THR A 26 -1.83 25.34 7.63
C THR A 26 -2.42 24.49 6.49
N THR A 27 -2.40 24.97 5.24
CA THR A 27 -2.91 24.23 4.06
C THR A 27 -1.82 23.90 3.06
N GLN A 28 -0.57 23.80 3.52
CA GLN A 28 0.55 23.34 2.71
C GLN A 28 0.30 21.88 2.29
N VAL A 29 -0.04 21.66 1.02
CA VAL A 29 -0.08 20.33 0.42
C VAL A 29 1.35 19.96 0.04
N ASN A 30 1.81 18.76 0.41
CA ASN A 30 3.16 18.29 0.09
C ASN A 30 3.40 18.36 -1.43
N PRO A 31 4.27 19.24 -1.93
CA PRO A 31 4.47 19.42 -3.37
C PRO A 31 5.20 18.23 -4.03
N SER A 32 5.85 17.39 -3.22
CA SER A 32 6.51 16.16 -3.66
C SER A 32 5.64 14.91 -3.49
N GLY A 33 4.51 15.03 -2.79
CA GLY A 33 3.58 13.94 -2.55
C GLY A 33 2.56 13.84 -3.68
N ILE A 34 2.49 12.70 -4.35
CA ILE A 34 1.39 12.42 -5.27
C ILE A 34 0.15 12.16 -4.41
N ALA A 35 -0.78 13.11 -4.35
CA ALA A 35 -2.06 12.90 -3.69
C ALA A 35 -2.87 11.85 -4.46
N ALA A 36 -3.48 10.88 -3.76
CA ALA A 36 -4.30 9.85 -4.40
C ALA A 36 -5.41 10.47 -5.29
N SER A 37 -5.97 11.60 -4.86
CA SER A 37 -6.99 12.37 -5.61
C SER A 37 -6.50 12.96 -6.93
N SER A 38 -5.19 13.08 -7.13
CA SER A 38 -4.59 13.62 -8.35
C SER A 38 -3.81 12.59 -9.16
N PHE A 39 -3.72 11.33 -8.72
CA PHE A 39 -2.95 10.30 -9.42
C PHE A 39 -3.75 9.57 -10.51
N TYR A 40 -4.93 9.05 -10.19
CA TYR A 40 -5.70 8.17 -11.07
C TYR A 40 -6.51 8.97 -12.11
N LYS A 41 -5.85 9.50 -13.16
CA LYS A 41 -6.53 10.32 -14.18
C LYS A 41 -6.86 9.54 -15.44
N ASN A 42 -5.98 8.64 -15.86
CA ASN A 42 -6.11 7.93 -17.12
C ASN A 42 -5.61 6.47 -17.00
N GLY A 43 -5.79 5.70 -18.07
CA GLY A 43 -5.39 4.31 -18.08
C GLY A 43 -3.89 4.08 -17.90
N ALA A 44 -3.01 5.01 -18.26
CA ALA A 44 -1.57 4.87 -18.05
C ALA A 44 -1.18 5.00 -16.57
N ASP A 45 -1.85 5.90 -15.84
CA ASP A 45 -1.68 5.99 -14.39
C ASP A 45 -2.11 4.67 -13.70
N ALA A 46 -3.20 4.07 -14.20
CA ALA A 46 -3.67 2.77 -13.71
C ALA A 46 -2.68 1.62 -13.99
N ASP A 47 -1.98 1.63 -15.12
CA ASP A 47 -0.91 0.65 -15.40
C ASP A 47 0.26 0.80 -14.41
N VAL A 48 0.69 2.04 -14.17
CA VAL A 48 1.76 2.31 -13.20
C VAL A 48 1.36 1.84 -11.81
N ALA A 49 0.10 2.07 -11.43
CA ALA A 49 -0.46 1.65 -10.16
C ALA A 49 -0.44 0.12 -9.99
N ILE A 50 -0.92 -0.64 -10.99
CA ILE A 50 -0.94 -2.10 -10.90
C ILE A 50 0.48 -2.70 -10.95
N ASN A 51 1.39 -2.11 -11.74
CA ASN A 51 2.79 -2.54 -11.76
C ASN A 51 3.44 -2.42 -10.37
N ALA A 52 3.14 -1.37 -9.61
CA ALA A 52 3.62 -1.22 -8.24
C ALA A 52 3.04 -2.28 -7.28
N CYS A 53 1.89 -2.89 -7.58
CA CYS A 53 1.32 -3.97 -6.78
C CYS A 53 2.09 -5.29 -6.95
N TYR A 54 2.70 -5.54 -8.11
CA TYR A 54 3.52 -6.73 -8.38
C TYR A 54 4.85 -6.75 -7.62
N ASP A 55 5.33 -5.59 -7.16
CA ASP A 55 6.60 -5.41 -6.45
C ASP A 55 6.78 -6.36 -5.25
N ALA A 56 5.71 -6.57 -4.48
CA ALA A 56 5.74 -7.46 -3.33
C ALA A 56 6.07 -8.92 -3.66
N PHE A 57 5.88 -9.33 -4.91
CA PHE A 57 6.04 -10.70 -5.39
C PHE A 57 7.37 -10.97 -6.09
N GLN A 58 8.31 -10.03 -6.05
CA GLN A 58 9.61 -10.14 -6.73
C GLN A 58 10.69 -10.89 -5.91
N ASN A 59 10.37 -11.36 -4.70
CA ASN A 59 11.32 -12.09 -3.85
C ASN A 59 11.02 -13.61 -3.84
N PRO A 60 11.52 -14.39 -4.82
CA PRO A 60 11.26 -15.82 -4.91
C PRO A 60 11.80 -16.62 -3.71
N GLU A 61 12.93 -16.19 -3.14
CA GLU A 61 13.55 -16.83 -1.98
C GLU A 61 12.60 -16.84 -0.79
N ARG A 62 11.93 -15.73 -0.50
CA ARG A 62 10.96 -15.62 0.59
C ARG A 62 9.85 -16.67 0.48
N TYR A 63 9.31 -16.87 -0.72
CA TYR A 63 8.21 -17.81 -0.94
C TYR A 63 8.64 -19.26 -0.81
N VAL A 64 9.82 -19.60 -1.31
CA VAL A 64 10.40 -20.95 -1.15
C VAL A 64 10.68 -21.22 0.32
N LEU A 65 11.33 -20.29 1.02
CA LEU A 65 11.70 -20.47 2.42
C LEU A 65 10.51 -20.47 3.38
N TRP A 66 9.44 -19.72 3.11
CA TRP A 66 8.19 -19.82 3.88
C TRP A 66 7.46 -21.15 3.67
N GLY A 67 7.58 -21.75 2.48
CA GLY A 67 6.98 -23.05 2.15
C GLY A 67 7.79 -24.24 2.69
N ASP A 68 9.08 -24.29 2.35
CA ASP A 68 9.93 -25.46 2.54
C ASP A 68 11.09 -25.22 3.50
N GLY A 69 11.41 -23.98 3.86
CA GLY A 69 12.56 -23.69 4.73
C GLY A 69 12.45 -24.32 6.12
N ARG A 70 11.24 -24.63 6.59
CA ARG A 70 10.97 -25.33 7.87
C ARG A 70 10.64 -26.82 7.70
N SER A 71 10.76 -27.33 6.47
CA SER A 71 10.62 -28.76 6.17
C SER A 71 11.93 -29.50 6.45
N ASP A 72 11.96 -30.81 6.18
CA ASP A 72 13.17 -31.65 6.23
C ASP A 72 14.02 -31.59 4.95
N LEU A 73 13.65 -30.75 3.97
CA LEU A 73 14.37 -30.60 2.70
C LEU A 73 15.64 -29.75 2.82
N PHE A 74 15.64 -28.74 3.70
CA PHE A 74 16.75 -27.81 3.86
C PHE A 74 17.62 -28.18 5.05
N ALA A 75 18.95 -28.07 4.87
CA ALA A 75 19.93 -28.28 5.93
C ALA A 75 20.79 -27.03 6.12
N VAL A 76 21.05 -26.70 7.37
CA VAL A 76 21.97 -25.62 7.74
C VAL A 76 23.42 -26.04 7.52
N THR A 77 24.23 -25.13 6.99
CA THR A 77 25.68 -25.30 6.85
C THR A 77 26.44 -24.19 7.57
N ASP A 78 27.77 -24.30 7.64
CA ASP A 78 28.65 -23.25 8.15
C ASP A 78 28.60 -21.94 7.35
N ARG A 79 28.04 -21.96 6.13
CA ARG A 79 27.84 -20.79 5.27
C ARG A 79 26.45 -20.17 5.38
N SER A 80 25.51 -20.81 6.07
CA SER A 80 24.14 -20.30 6.20
C SER A 80 24.11 -19.01 7.03
N SER A 81 23.34 -18.02 6.59
CA SER A 81 23.16 -16.78 7.37
C SER A 81 22.44 -17.07 8.69
N VAL A 82 22.65 -16.25 9.72
CA VAL A 82 21.94 -16.40 11.01
C VAL A 82 20.42 -16.39 10.81
N THR A 83 19.92 -15.60 9.86
CA THR A 83 18.50 -15.50 9.50
C THR A 83 17.96 -16.84 9.00
N ASP A 84 18.68 -17.50 8.10
CA ASP A 84 18.26 -18.79 7.52
C ASP A 84 18.37 -19.90 8.55
N GLN A 85 19.43 -19.89 9.36
CA GLN A 85 19.61 -20.86 10.45
C GLN A 85 18.46 -20.80 11.45
N GLN A 86 18.03 -19.59 11.81
CA GLN A 86 16.89 -19.39 12.70
C GLN A 86 15.59 -19.91 12.09
N LEU A 87 15.38 -19.69 10.78
CA LEU A 87 14.21 -20.18 10.08
C LEU A 87 14.19 -21.72 10.05
N VAL A 88 15.26 -22.34 9.54
CA VAL A 88 15.34 -23.80 9.33
C VAL A 88 15.28 -24.56 10.65
N ASN A 89 15.95 -24.06 11.70
CA ASN A 89 15.94 -24.70 13.01
C ASN A 89 14.68 -24.39 13.84
N GLY A 90 13.72 -23.63 13.30
CA GLY A 90 12.49 -23.26 14.04
C GLY A 90 12.73 -22.30 15.22
N ASN A 91 13.82 -21.54 15.21
CA ASN A 91 14.20 -20.60 16.27
C ASN A 91 14.04 -19.14 15.82
N LEU A 92 12.85 -18.81 15.29
CA LEU A 92 12.52 -17.46 14.81
C LEU A 92 12.29 -16.49 15.97
N ASN A 93 12.75 -15.26 15.78
CA ASN A 93 12.44 -14.12 16.66
C ASN A 93 11.86 -12.96 15.84
N ALA A 94 11.35 -11.94 16.53
CA ALA A 94 10.69 -10.79 15.89
C ALA A 94 11.61 -9.96 14.96
N THR A 95 12.94 -10.08 15.10
CA THR A 95 13.90 -9.36 14.24
C THR A 95 14.34 -10.15 13.02
N ASN A 96 13.91 -11.41 12.89
CA ASN A 96 14.23 -12.23 11.73
C ASN A 96 13.49 -11.70 10.48
N GLY A 97 14.20 -11.59 9.35
CA GLY A 97 13.64 -11.06 8.10
C GLY A 97 12.40 -11.82 7.59
N PHE A 98 12.28 -13.11 7.91
CA PHE A 98 11.14 -13.95 7.55
C PHE A 98 9.96 -13.83 8.50
N ALA A 99 10.12 -13.20 9.68
CA ALA A 99 9.06 -12.98 10.66
C ALA A 99 8.25 -11.68 10.38
N GLY A 100 8.68 -10.87 9.42
CA GLY A 100 7.98 -9.67 9.00
C GLY A 100 6.84 -9.95 8.02
N TRP A 101 5.88 -9.02 7.98
CA TRP A 101 4.71 -9.01 7.08
C TRP A 101 4.45 -7.63 6.46
N GLY A 102 5.30 -6.64 6.74
CA GLY A 102 5.11 -5.25 6.32
C GLY A 102 5.00 -5.08 4.80
N GLU A 103 5.86 -5.76 4.04
CA GLU A 103 5.84 -5.72 2.57
C GLU A 103 4.51 -6.23 2.00
N PHE A 104 3.88 -7.21 2.63
CA PHE A 104 2.57 -7.72 2.20
C PHE A 104 1.46 -6.70 2.49
N PHE A 105 1.47 -6.04 3.64
CA PHE A 105 0.51 -4.99 3.94
C PHE A 105 0.71 -3.74 3.09
N GLU A 106 1.94 -3.45 2.68
CA GLU A 106 2.21 -2.43 1.66
C GLU A 106 1.60 -2.83 0.31
N ALA A 107 1.78 -4.08 -0.12
CA ALA A 107 1.14 -4.62 -1.33
C ALA A 107 -0.38 -4.53 -1.27
N ILE A 108 -0.98 -4.95 -0.15
CA ILE A 108 -2.42 -4.88 0.11
C ILE A 108 -2.90 -3.43 0.03
N ASN A 109 -2.18 -2.49 0.64
CA ASN A 109 -2.55 -1.08 0.60
C ASN A 109 -2.51 -0.52 -0.83
N ARG A 110 -1.44 -0.80 -1.59
CA ARG A 110 -1.34 -0.41 -3.01
C ARG A 110 -2.50 -1.00 -3.83
N THR A 111 -2.83 -2.26 -3.58
CA THR A 111 -3.92 -2.96 -4.26
C THR A 111 -5.29 -2.39 -3.88
N ASN A 112 -5.53 -2.08 -2.61
CA ASN A 112 -6.75 -1.42 -2.17
C ASN A 112 -6.90 -0.04 -2.82
N SER A 113 -5.80 0.71 -2.98
CA SER A 113 -5.81 1.97 -3.73
C SER A 113 -6.22 1.77 -5.19
N VAL A 114 -5.71 0.74 -5.86
CA VAL A 114 -6.11 0.41 -7.24
C VAL A 114 -7.60 0.07 -7.31
N LEU A 115 -8.06 -0.85 -6.46
CA LEU A 115 -9.45 -1.30 -6.42
C LEU A 115 -10.44 -0.16 -6.12
N LYS A 116 -10.05 0.80 -5.29
CA LYS A 116 -10.86 1.97 -4.96
C LYS A 116 -10.90 3.02 -6.08
N ASN A 117 -9.76 3.31 -6.71
CA ASN A 117 -9.63 4.49 -7.56
C ASN A 117 -9.75 4.22 -9.07
N VAL A 118 -9.24 3.08 -9.56
CA VAL A 118 -9.30 2.72 -10.98
C VAL A 118 -10.73 2.66 -11.56
N PRO A 119 -11.77 2.22 -10.81
CA PRO A 119 -13.15 2.28 -11.29
C PRO A 119 -13.60 3.69 -11.69
N ASN A 120 -13.09 4.72 -11.00
CA ASN A 120 -13.50 6.12 -11.16
C ASN A 120 -12.82 6.84 -12.34
N ILE A 121 -11.89 6.18 -13.04
CA ILE A 121 -11.26 6.74 -14.25
C ILE A 121 -12.30 6.83 -15.37
N ALA A 122 -12.59 8.06 -15.78
CA ALA A 122 -13.52 8.39 -16.86
C ALA A 122 -12.81 8.40 -18.22
N ASP A 123 -12.59 7.21 -18.78
CA ASP A 123 -12.03 7.01 -20.13
C ASP A 123 -12.85 5.94 -20.88
N PRO A 124 -13.60 6.29 -21.94
CA PRO A 124 -14.41 5.35 -22.71
C PRO A 124 -13.63 4.21 -23.37
N GLY A 125 -12.35 4.42 -23.70
CA GLY A 125 -11.49 3.39 -24.32
C GLY A 125 -10.88 2.43 -23.31
N PHE A 126 -11.03 2.71 -22.02
CA PHE A 126 -10.31 2.01 -20.95
C PHE A 126 -11.04 0.79 -20.41
N THR A 127 -12.28 0.50 -20.81
CA THR A 127 -13.14 -0.54 -20.19
C THR A 127 -12.48 -1.92 -20.08
N ALA A 128 -12.04 -2.54 -21.18
CA ALA A 128 -11.42 -3.87 -21.13
C ALA A 128 -10.11 -3.89 -20.33
N ARG A 129 -9.34 -2.80 -20.40
CA ARG A 129 -8.08 -2.66 -19.67
C ARG A 129 -8.31 -2.43 -18.18
N LYS A 130 -9.36 -1.69 -17.81
CA LYS A 130 -9.86 -1.49 -16.45
C LYS A 130 -10.21 -2.83 -15.82
N GLU A 131 -10.99 -3.64 -16.53
CA GLU A 131 -11.37 -4.98 -16.07
C GLU A 131 -10.15 -5.86 -15.80
N ARG A 132 -9.20 -5.92 -16.74
CA ARG A 132 -7.93 -6.63 -16.52
C ARG A 132 -7.20 -6.13 -15.27
N ILE A 133 -7.02 -4.81 -15.13
CA ILE A 133 -6.30 -4.21 -13.98
C ILE A 133 -6.99 -4.55 -12.65
N LEU A 134 -8.32 -4.47 -12.60
CA LEU A 134 -9.07 -4.83 -11.40
C LEU A 134 -8.96 -6.32 -11.10
N GLY A 135 -9.01 -7.18 -12.13
CA GLY A 135 -8.81 -8.62 -11.98
C GLY A 135 -7.43 -8.96 -11.42
N GLU A 136 -6.38 -8.34 -11.94
CA GLU A 136 -5.01 -8.48 -11.43
C GLU A 136 -4.91 -8.00 -9.98
N ALA A 137 -5.51 -6.84 -9.66
CA ALA A 137 -5.53 -6.32 -8.29
C ALA A 137 -6.20 -7.30 -7.31
N TYR A 138 -7.39 -7.80 -7.63
CA TYR A 138 -8.05 -8.81 -6.78
C TYR A 138 -7.19 -10.06 -6.59
N PHE A 139 -6.58 -10.58 -7.66
CA PHE A 139 -5.69 -11.73 -7.58
C PHE A 139 -4.48 -11.47 -6.67
N LEU A 140 -3.82 -10.33 -6.81
CA LEU A 140 -2.65 -9.97 -6.01
C LEU A 140 -3.02 -9.81 -4.52
N ARG A 141 -4.18 -9.21 -4.20
CA ARG A 141 -4.65 -9.12 -2.81
C ARG A 141 -4.96 -10.49 -2.23
N ALA A 142 -5.63 -11.36 -2.99
CA ALA A 142 -5.89 -12.73 -2.60
C ALA A 142 -4.58 -13.50 -2.32
N MET A 143 -3.59 -13.38 -3.21
CA MET A 143 -2.30 -14.03 -3.07
C MET A 143 -1.54 -13.52 -1.83
N ALA A 144 -1.54 -12.21 -1.58
CA ALA A 144 -0.95 -11.63 -0.38
C ALA A 144 -1.60 -12.19 0.90
N TYR A 145 -2.93 -12.19 0.98
CA TYR A 145 -3.65 -12.74 2.13
C TYR A 145 -3.45 -14.23 2.30
N PHE A 146 -3.39 -15.00 1.20
CA PHE A 146 -3.12 -16.43 1.25
C PHE A 146 -1.74 -16.73 1.86
N TYR A 147 -0.69 -15.98 1.47
CA TYR A 147 0.63 -16.13 2.08
C TYR A 147 0.65 -15.69 3.55
N LEU A 148 -0.10 -14.66 3.91
CA LEU A 148 -0.20 -14.20 5.29
C LEU A 148 -0.88 -15.24 6.19
N VAL A 149 -2.07 -15.74 5.83
CA VAL A 149 -2.82 -16.69 6.68
C VAL A 149 -2.08 -18.02 6.85
N ARG A 150 -1.43 -18.55 5.80
CA ARG A 150 -0.67 -19.80 5.92
C ARG A 150 0.61 -19.68 6.74
N THR A 151 1.10 -18.46 6.97
CA THR A 151 2.36 -18.19 7.66
C THR A 151 2.14 -17.74 9.10
N PHE A 152 1.11 -16.89 9.33
CA PHE A 152 0.86 -16.20 10.60
C PHE A 152 -0.49 -16.55 11.23
N ASP A 153 -1.33 -17.32 10.55
CA ASP A 153 -2.69 -17.66 11.00
C ASP A 153 -3.58 -16.42 11.07
N ASN A 154 -3.77 -15.85 12.27
CA ASN A 154 -4.58 -14.65 12.48
C ASN A 154 -3.88 -13.39 11.98
N VAL A 155 -4.47 -12.72 10.98
CA VAL A 155 -3.96 -11.45 10.42
C VAL A 155 -5.07 -10.40 10.28
N PRO A 156 -4.75 -9.09 10.34
CA PRO A 156 -5.75 -8.05 10.08
C PRO A 156 -6.28 -8.08 8.65
N LEU A 157 -7.60 -7.99 8.49
CA LEU A 157 -8.24 -7.81 7.19
C LEU A 157 -8.47 -6.32 6.93
N ILE A 158 -7.72 -5.78 5.98
CA ILE A 158 -7.69 -4.36 5.59
C ILE A 158 -8.03 -4.31 4.11
N LEU A 159 -9.26 -3.91 3.80
CA LEU A 159 -9.79 -3.93 2.42
C LEU A 159 -9.90 -2.53 1.80
N GLU A 160 -9.62 -1.51 2.59
CA GLU A 160 -9.59 -0.11 2.19
C GLU A 160 -8.15 0.43 2.26
N PRO A 161 -7.79 1.41 1.42
CA PRO A 161 -6.48 2.04 1.50
C PRO A 161 -6.39 3.00 2.69
N TYR A 162 -5.17 3.17 3.21
CA TYR A 162 -4.82 4.24 4.14
C TYR A 162 -4.61 5.57 3.38
N GLU A 163 -5.46 6.55 3.67
CA GLU A 163 -5.51 7.87 3.05
C GLU A 163 -5.35 9.01 4.07
N SER A 164 -5.56 8.74 5.37
CA SER A 164 -5.42 9.75 6.41
C SER A 164 -4.87 9.18 7.73
N LEU A 165 -4.36 10.10 8.55
CA LEU A 165 -3.92 9.80 9.93
C LEU A 165 -5.08 9.58 10.91
N SER A 166 -6.33 9.72 10.47
CA SER A 166 -7.51 9.46 11.31
C SER A 166 -8.02 8.03 11.22
N GLN A 167 -7.48 7.22 10.31
CA GLN A 167 -7.83 5.80 10.16
C GLN A 167 -7.22 4.96 11.28
N ASP A 168 -7.83 3.79 11.53
CA ASP A 168 -7.36 2.86 12.55
C ASP A 168 -6.04 2.19 12.12
N PHE A 169 -4.97 2.46 12.88
CA PHE A 169 -3.65 1.86 12.69
C PHE A 169 -3.48 0.53 13.43
N PHE A 170 -4.45 0.15 14.26
CA PHE A 170 -4.39 -1.08 15.06
C PHE A 170 -5.64 -1.96 14.83
N PRO A 171 -5.93 -2.33 13.56
CA PRO A 171 -7.06 -3.18 13.26
C PRO A 171 -6.93 -4.53 13.98
N LYS A 172 -8.06 -5.02 14.51
CA LYS A 172 -8.12 -6.36 15.11
C LYS A 172 -7.78 -7.41 14.06
N GLN A 173 -7.10 -8.47 14.50
CA GLN A 173 -6.87 -9.64 13.67
C GLN A 173 -8.18 -10.36 13.38
N ALA A 174 -8.35 -10.81 12.15
CA ALA A 174 -9.42 -11.69 11.74
C ALA A 174 -9.01 -13.16 11.99
N THR A 175 -10.01 -14.04 12.06
CA THR A 175 -9.74 -15.49 12.13
C THR A 175 -9.26 -16.02 10.78
N PRO A 176 -8.60 -17.18 10.73
CA PRO A 176 -8.07 -17.73 9.49
C PRO A 176 -9.20 -18.00 8.48
N GLU A 177 -10.37 -18.45 8.96
CA GLU A 177 -11.54 -18.71 8.13
C GLU A 177 -12.06 -17.43 7.46
N GLN A 178 -12.04 -16.31 8.18
CA GLN A 178 -12.43 -15.02 7.62
C GLN A 178 -11.45 -14.57 6.53
N VAL A 179 -10.14 -14.81 6.75
CA VAL A 179 -9.12 -14.49 5.75
C VAL A 179 -9.26 -15.37 4.52
N TYR A 180 -9.45 -16.68 4.69
CA TYR A 180 -9.71 -17.60 3.57
C TYR A 180 -10.99 -17.24 2.79
N ALA A 181 -12.06 -16.84 3.49
CA ALA A 181 -13.28 -16.39 2.83
C ALA A 181 -13.04 -15.15 1.96
N GLN A 182 -12.21 -14.21 2.44
CA GLN A 182 -11.81 -13.04 1.65
C GLN A 182 -10.92 -13.41 0.46
N VAL A 183 -9.97 -14.34 0.64
CA VAL A 183 -9.14 -14.88 -0.45
C VAL A 183 -10.01 -15.48 -1.54
N GLU A 184 -10.98 -16.33 -1.18
CA GLU A 184 -11.91 -16.92 -2.15
C GLU A 184 -12.76 -15.87 -2.87
N ALA A 185 -13.26 -14.87 -2.14
CA ALA A 185 -14.04 -13.79 -2.72
C ALA A 185 -13.24 -12.97 -3.74
N ASP A 186 -11.99 -12.62 -3.41
CA ASP A 186 -11.10 -11.90 -4.30
C ASP A 186 -10.72 -12.76 -5.53
N LEU A 187 -10.46 -14.06 -5.36
CA LEU A 187 -10.16 -14.95 -6.50
C LEU A 187 -11.35 -15.07 -7.46
N LYS A 188 -12.58 -15.17 -6.97
CA LYS A 188 -13.80 -15.15 -7.81
C LYS A 188 -13.97 -13.82 -8.53
N ALA A 189 -13.70 -12.70 -7.84
CA ALA A 189 -13.73 -11.38 -8.46
C ALA A 189 -12.66 -11.25 -9.56
N ALA A 190 -11.48 -11.84 -9.37
CA ALA A 190 -10.43 -11.89 -10.38
C ALA A 190 -10.82 -12.74 -11.60
N GLU A 191 -11.32 -13.96 -11.37
CA GLU A 191 -11.75 -14.90 -12.41
C GLU A 191 -12.76 -14.26 -13.37
N THR A 192 -13.77 -13.56 -12.85
CA THR A 192 -14.81 -12.93 -13.69
C THR A 192 -14.31 -11.77 -14.57
N ARG A 193 -13.09 -11.26 -14.32
CA ARG A 193 -12.52 -10.06 -14.98
C ARG A 193 -11.31 -10.36 -15.85
N LEU A 194 -10.56 -11.41 -15.51
CA LEU A 194 -9.42 -11.86 -16.28
C LEU A 194 -9.92 -12.70 -17.46
N THR A 195 -9.45 -12.38 -18.66
CA THR A 195 -9.81 -13.13 -19.85
C THR A 195 -8.95 -14.39 -19.97
N ASP A 196 -9.56 -15.50 -20.37
CA ASP A 196 -8.84 -16.69 -20.84
C ASP A 196 -8.13 -16.38 -22.15
N ARG A 197 -6.91 -15.82 -22.06
CA ARG A 197 -6.01 -15.76 -23.21
C ARG A 197 -5.22 -17.07 -23.25
N PRO A 198 -5.29 -17.83 -24.35
CA PRO A 198 -4.46 -19.02 -24.53
C PRO A 198 -2.97 -18.69 -24.56
#